data_AF-A0A2G3PY19-F1
#
_entry.id   AF-A0A2G3PY19-F1
#
_cell.length_a   1.000
_cell.length_b   1.000
_cell.length_c   1.000
_cell.angle_alpha   90.00
_cell.angle_beta   90.00
_cell.angle_gamma   90.00
#
_symmetry.space_group_name_H-M   'P 1'
#
loop_
_entity.id
_entity.type
_entity.pdbx_description
1 polymer ?
#
loop_
_entity_poly.entity_id
_entity_poly.type
_entity_poly.pdbx_seq_one_letter_code
_entity_poly.pdbx_strand_id
1 'polypeptide(L)'
;MKKINSINVGTKVLSIIAVFLIVLPICFFGMKQIGFIVLGDFLIKASLVVGSIITVISLILLIIELRQDRQLDKYFTNHCNTKLLLANSLCECQKYGNKLVRAEDTCCKICGIHFEKYYDSPPYI
;
A
#
# COMPACT_ATOMS: atom_id res chain seq x y z
N MET A 1 6.16 -1.21 -12.83
CA MET A 1 6.31 -1.49 -11.39
C MET A 1 5.38 -2.63 -10.98
N LYS A 2 5.89 -3.62 -10.22
CA LYS A 2 5.06 -4.69 -9.66
C LYS A 2 4.21 -4.08 -8.55
N LYS A 3 2.91 -3.94 -8.76
CA LYS A 3 1.97 -3.42 -7.74
C LYS A 3 2.09 -4.35 -6.53
N ILE A 4 2.57 -3.83 -5.39
CA ILE A 4 2.50 -4.58 -4.13
C ILE A 4 1.02 -4.91 -3.95
N ASN A 5 0.71 -6.20 -3.78
CA ASN A 5 -0.68 -6.66 -3.77
C ASN A 5 -1.31 -6.33 -2.40
N SER A 6 -1.53 -5.03 -2.17
CA SER A 6 -2.08 -4.48 -0.92
C SER A 6 -3.45 -5.05 -0.58
N ILE A 7 -4.17 -5.58 -1.57
CA ILE A 7 -5.43 -6.32 -1.40
C ILE A 7 -5.24 -7.56 -0.51
N ASN A 8 -4.17 -8.35 -0.73
CA ASN A 8 -3.96 -9.59 0.03
C ASN A 8 -3.40 -9.35 1.44
N VAL A 9 -2.72 -8.21 1.64
CA VAL A 9 -2.26 -7.79 2.97
C VAL A 9 -3.42 -7.16 3.75
N GLY A 10 -4.21 -6.32 3.10
CA GLY A 10 -5.39 -5.68 3.67
C GLY A 10 -6.43 -6.70 4.17
N THR A 11 -6.71 -7.76 3.41
CA THR A 11 -7.63 -8.83 3.86
C THR A 11 -7.11 -9.57 5.10
N LYS A 12 -5.80 -9.80 5.21
CA LYS A 12 -5.20 -10.42 6.42
C LYS A 12 -5.26 -9.51 7.64
N VAL A 13 -5.04 -8.20 7.47
CA VAL A 13 -5.16 -7.24 8.57
C VAL A 13 -6.62 -7.14 9.02
N LEU A 14 -7.56 -7.10 8.06
CA LEU A 14 -8.99 -7.05 8.34
C LEU A 14 -9.48 -8.30 9.09
N SER A 15 -8.97 -9.48 8.74
CA SER A 15 -9.35 -10.72 9.43
C SER A 15 -8.85 -10.74 10.88
N ILE A 16 -7.65 -10.24 11.16
CA ILE A 16 -7.12 -10.12 12.53
C ILE A 16 -8.00 -9.15 13.35
N ILE A 17 -8.34 -7.99 12.79
CA ILE A 17 -9.23 -7.02 13.45
C ILE A 17 -10.59 -7.66 13.79
N ALA A 18 -11.18 -8.39 12.83
CA ALA A 18 -12.46 -9.07 13.02
C ALA A 18 -12.39 -10.13 14.13
N VAL A 19 -11.28 -10.87 14.26
CA VAL A 19 -11.10 -11.85 15.33
C VAL A 19 -11.12 -11.18 16.70
N PHE A 20 -10.39 -10.08 16.88
CA PHE A 20 -10.30 -9.40 18.18
C PHE A 20 -11.55 -8.60 18.56
N LEU A 21 -12.25 -8.01 17.59
CA LEU A 21 -13.43 -7.17 17.86
C LEU A 21 -14.76 -7.91 17.81
N ILE A 22 -14.83 -9.08 17.16
CA ILE A 22 -16.09 -9.80 16.95
C ILE A 22 -15.99 -11.21 17.53
N VAL A 23 -15.05 -12.03 17.04
CA VAL A 23 -14.99 -13.45 17.40
C VAL A 23 -14.69 -13.64 18.89
N LEU A 24 -13.63 -13.02 19.41
CA LEU A 24 -13.24 -13.15 20.81
C LEU A 24 -14.31 -12.61 21.78
N PRO A 25 -14.89 -11.41 21.59
CA PRO A 25 -15.97 -10.92 22.45
C PRO A 25 -17.19 -11.85 22.47
N ILE A 26 -17.59 -12.42 21.33
CA ILE A 26 -18.72 -13.37 21.25
C ILE A 26 -18.39 -14.65 22.02
N CYS A 27 -17.19 -15.20 21.86
CA CYS A 27 -16.75 -16.38 22.61
C CYS A 27 -16.76 -16.13 24.12
N PHE A 28 -16.22 -14.99 24.57
CA PHE A 28 -16.20 -14.65 25.99
C PHE A 28 -17.59 -14.33 26.55
N PHE A 29 -18.49 -13.78 25.73
CA PHE A 29 -19.89 -13.61 26.09
C PHE A 29 -20.60 -14.96 26.31
N GLY A 30 -20.28 -15.97 25.51
CA GLY A 30 -20.72 -17.35 25.74
C GLY A 30 -20.18 -17.94 27.06
N MET A 31 -18.92 -17.67 27.41
CA MET A 31 -18.35 -18.11 28.69
C MET A 31 -19.00 -17.43 29.90
N LYS A 32 -19.40 -16.17 29.76
CA LYS A 32 -20.15 -15.43 30.78
C LYS A 32 -21.48 -16.12 31.10
N GLN A 33 -22.19 -16.63 30.09
CA GLN A 33 -23.46 -17.36 30.27
C GLN A 33 -23.30 -18.67 31.06
N ILE A 34 -22.10 -19.27 31.07
CA ILE A 34 -21.80 -20.55 31.75
C ILE A 34 -21.38 -20.32 33.23
N GLY A 35 -21.34 -19.07 33.71
CA GLY A 35 -21.09 -18.74 35.12
C GLY A 35 -19.75 -18.05 35.41
N PHE A 36 -18.90 -17.83 34.39
CA PHE A 36 -17.63 -17.10 34.54
C PHE A 36 -17.81 -15.58 34.36
N ILE A 37 -18.68 -14.98 35.17
CA ILE A 37 -19.18 -13.62 34.93
C ILE A 37 -18.06 -12.56 35.02
N VAL A 38 -17.28 -12.56 36.10
CA VAL A 38 -16.24 -11.55 36.35
C VAL A 38 -15.06 -11.70 35.38
N LEU A 39 -14.63 -12.94 35.14
CA LEU A 39 -13.52 -13.23 34.23
C LEU A 39 -13.92 -12.95 32.77
N GLY A 40 -15.15 -13.28 32.38
CA GLY A 40 -15.71 -12.98 31.05
C GLY A 40 -15.77 -11.48 30.78
N ASP A 41 -16.28 -10.68 31.72
CA ASP A 41 -16.35 -9.22 31.55
C ASP A 41 -14.97 -8.57 31.43
N PHE A 42 -13.98 -9.07 32.16
CA PHE A 42 -12.59 -8.61 32.03
C PHE A 42 -12.01 -8.96 30.66
N LEU A 43 -12.16 -10.21 30.21
CA LEU A 43 -11.63 -10.70 28.93
C LEU A 43 -12.28 -10.00 27.72
N ILE A 44 -13.59 -9.70 27.78
CA ILE A 44 -14.29 -8.92 26.75
C ILE A 44 -13.71 -7.51 26.66
N LYS A 45 -13.51 -6.83 27.81
CA LYS A 45 -12.92 -5.49 27.80
C LYS A 45 -11.50 -5.50 27.28
N ALA A 46 -10.69 -6.48 27.69
CA ALA A 46 -9.31 -6.62 27.24
C ALA A 46 -9.23 -6.86 25.73
N SER A 47 -10.06 -7.76 25.17
CA SER A 47 -10.07 -8.03 23.72
C SER A 47 -10.54 -6.82 22.91
N LEU A 48 -11.54 -6.07 23.40
CA LEU A 48 -11.99 -4.84 22.76
C LEU A 48 -10.93 -3.75 22.77
N VAL A 49 -10.21 -3.56 23.88
CA VAL A 49 -9.11 -2.58 23.96
C VAL A 49 -7.99 -2.95 22.99
N VAL A 50 -7.56 -4.20 22.99
CA VAL A 50 -6.50 -4.68 22.08
C VAL A 50 -6.96 -4.55 20.62
N GLY A 51 -8.18 -4.99 20.30
CA GLY A 51 -8.75 -4.87 18.96
C GLY A 51 -8.86 -3.41 18.49
N SER A 52 -9.24 -2.50 19.39
CA SER A 52 -9.31 -1.07 19.09
C SER A 52 -7.93 -0.49 18.77
N ILE A 53 -6.91 -0.80 19.56
CA ILE A 53 -5.52 -0.35 19.32
C ILE A 53 -5.01 -0.84 17.96
N ILE A 54 -5.20 -2.13 17.65
CA ILE A 54 -4.81 -2.71 16.36
C ILE A 54 -5.52 -2.01 15.21
N THR A 55 -6.81 -1.71 15.37
CA THR A 55 -7.62 -1.02 14.36
C THR A 55 -7.08 0.37 14.10
N VAL A 56 -6.80 1.15 15.15
CA VAL A 56 -6.27 2.52 15.02
C VAL A 56 -4.94 2.52 14.28
N ILE A 57 -4.00 1.64 14.68
CA ILE A 57 -2.70 1.53 14.02
C ILE A 57 -2.85 1.16 12.55
N SER A 58 -3.72 0.18 12.25
CA SER A 58 -3.98 -0.27 10.88
C SER A 58 -4.57 0.86 10.01
N LEU A 59 -5.46 1.66 10.58
CA LEU A 59 -6.09 2.80 9.89
C LEU A 59 -5.05 3.88 9.58
N ILE A 60 -4.14 4.17 10.51
CA ILE A 60 -3.04 5.11 10.30
C ILE A 60 -2.14 4.62 9.15
N LEU A 61 -1.73 3.34 9.17
CA LEU A 61 -0.91 2.75 8.10
C LEU A 61 -1.60 2.84 6.75
N LEU A 62 -2.90 2.54 6.69
CA LEU A 62 -3.68 2.61 5.46
C LEU A 62 -3.79 4.05 4.93
N ILE A 63 -3.92 5.05 5.80
CA ILE A 63 -3.88 6.46 5.39
C ILE A 63 -2.51 6.82 4.80
N ILE A 64 -1.43 6.36 5.41
CA ILE A 64 -0.06 6.60 4.92
C ILE A 64 0.11 5.98 3.53
N GLU A 65 -0.29 4.72 3.36
CA GLU A 65 -0.21 4.00 2.08
C GLU A 65 -1.04 4.71 1.00
N LEU A 66 -2.26 5.14 1.31
CA LEU A 66 -3.09 5.92 0.38
C LEU A 66 -2.46 7.26 -0.01
N ARG A 67 -1.77 7.93 0.93
CA ARG A 67 -1.05 9.18 0.62
C ARG A 67 0.15 8.91 -0.28
N GLN A 68 0.93 7.86 -0.01
CA GLN A 68 2.07 7.44 -0.82
C GLN A 68 1.61 7.09 -2.24
N ASP A 69 0.55 6.29 -2.38
CA ASP A 69 -0.01 5.93 -3.68
C ASP A 69 -0.44 7.16 -4.48
N ARG A 70 -1.12 8.12 -3.85
CA ARG A 70 -1.52 9.38 -4.51
C ARG A 70 -0.32 10.23 -4.93
N GLN A 71 0.74 10.27 -4.12
CA GLN A 71 1.97 10.97 -4.48
C GLN A 71 2.66 10.31 -5.65
N LEU A 72 2.74 8.98 -5.66
CA LEU A 72 3.32 8.19 -6.74
C LEU A 72 2.55 8.41 -8.04
N ASP A 73 1.22 8.38 -7.99
CA ASP A 73 0.35 8.56 -9.15
C ASP A 73 0.49 9.97 -9.74
N LYS A 74 0.51 11.00 -8.89
CA LYS A 74 0.82 12.38 -9.32
C LYS A 74 2.21 12.47 -9.95
N TYR A 75 3.21 11.83 -9.34
CA TYR A 75 4.56 11.82 -9.89
C TYR A 75 4.58 11.20 -11.29
N PHE A 76 4.04 9.98 -11.47
CA PHE A 76 4.02 9.32 -12.78
C PHE A 76 3.19 10.09 -13.82
N THR A 77 2.07 10.67 -13.42
CA THR A 77 1.25 11.51 -14.31
C THR A 77 2.05 12.72 -14.79
N ASN A 78 2.74 13.41 -13.89
CA ASN A 78 3.55 14.58 -14.22
C ASN A 78 4.83 14.25 -15.00
N HIS A 79 5.31 13.00 -14.94
CA HIS A 79 6.56 12.56 -15.54
C HIS A 79 6.36 11.57 -16.69
N CYS A 80 5.13 11.38 -17.18
CA CYS A 80 4.84 10.43 -18.26
C CYS A 80 5.58 10.73 -19.58
N ASN A 81 5.90 11.99 -19.84
CA ASN A 81 6.69 12.47 -20.99
C ASN A 81 8.19 12.53 -20.70
N THR A 82 8.68 11.82 -19.68
CA THR A 82 10.09 11.83 -19.31
C THR A 82 10.75 10.49 -19.59
N LYS A 83 12.06 10.54 -19.81
CA LYS A 83 12.90 9.36 -19.93
C LYS A 83 13.88 9.32 -18.78
N LEU A 84 14.04 8.14 -18.19
CA LEU A 84 14.86 7.91 -17.01
C LEU A 84 16.11 7.14 -17.40
N LEU A 85 17.30 7.63 -17.04
CA LEU A 85 18.56 6.95 -17.36
C LEU A 85 18.72 5.65 -16.56
N LEU A 86 19.17 4.59 -17.23
CA LEU A 86 19.63 3.34 -16.63
C LEU A 86 21.16 3.26 -16.67
N ALA A 87 21.71 2.40 -15.82
CA ALA A 87 23.16 2.17 -15.70
C ALA A 87 23.88 1.87 -17.03
N ASN A 88 23.17 1.38 -18.04
CA ASN A 88 23.74 0.95 -19.32
C ASN A 88 23.68 2.04 -20.41
N SER A 89 23.59 3.32 -20.07
CA SER A 89 23.38 4.45 -21.01
C SER A 89 22.08 4.40 -21.84
N LEU A 90 21.22 3.43 -21.54
CA LEU A 90 19.86 3.31 -22.06
C LEU A 90 18.89 4.04 -21.14
N CYS A 91 17.77 4.45 -21.69
CA CYS A 91 16.71 5.14 -20.99
C CYS A 91 15.44 4.26 -20.92
N GLU A 92 14.66 4.46 -19.86
CA GLU A 92 13.32 3.91 -19.73
C GLU A 92 12.27 5.00 -19.98
N CYS A 93 11.32 4.71 -20.88
CA CYS A 93 10.11 5.51 -21.03
C CYS A 93 9.22 5.34 -19.80
N GLN A 94 8.98 6.41 -19.04
CA GLN A 94 8.18 6.32 -17.81
C GLN A 94 6.72 5.93 -18.05
N LYS A 95 6.16 6.17 -19.24
CA LYS A 95 4.77 5.83 -19.56
C LYS A 95 4.54 4.33 -19.80
N TYR A 96 5.45 3.67 -20.51
CA TYR A 96 5.25 2.28 -20.97
C TYR A 96 6.31 1.30 -20.47
N GLY A 97 7.35 1.79 -19.79
CA GLY A 97 8.46 0.97 -19.30
C GLY A 97 9.39 0.45 -20.40
N ASN A 98 9.41 1.08 -21.58
CA ASN A 98 10.32 0.70 -22.66
C ASN A 98 11.77 1.05 -22.28
N LYS A 99 12.63 0.04 -22.08
CA LYS A 99 14.03 0.21 -21.65
C LYS A 99 15.06 0.35 -22.78
N LEU A 100 14.61 0.34 -24.04
CA LEU A 100 15.45 0.43 -25.22
C LEU A 100 15.51 1.86 -25.80
N VAL A 101 15.11 2.87 -25.03
CA VAL A 101 15.12 4.27 -25.45
C VAL A 101 16.55 4.79 -25.34
N ARG A 102 17.04 5.54 -26.33
CA ARG A 102 18.37 6.19 -26.27
C ARG A 102 18.28 7.62 -25.73
N ALA A 103 19.40 8.14 -25.21
CA ALA A 103 19.48 9.51 -24.73
C ALA A 103 19.20 10.56 -25.83
N GLU A 104 19.40 10.21 -27.09
CA GLU A 104 19.12 11.04 -28.27
C GLU A 104 17.69 10.93 -28.79
N ASP A 105 16.93 9.89 -28.41
CA ASP A 105 15.57 9.70 -28.90
C ASP A 105 14.64 10.80 -28.36
N THR A 106 13.92 11.47 -29.27
CA THR A 106 12.92 12.51 -28.96
C THR A 106 11.52 11.95 -28.73
N CYS A 107 11.27 10.71 -29.14
CA CYS A 107 10.00 10.02 -28.91
C CYS A 107 10.17 8.52 -28.62
N CYS A 108 9.21 7.93 -27.92
CA CYS A 108 9.21 6.49 -27.64
C CYS A 108 8.70 5.70 -28.86
N LYS A 109 9.48 4.74 -29.35
CA LYS A 109 9.12 3.88 -30.49
C LYS A 109 7.93 2.95 -30.24
N ILE A 110 7.57 2.68 -28.98
CA ILE A 110 6.46 1.77 -28.63
C ILE A 110 5.16 2.55 -28.41
N CYS A 111 5.19 3.62 -27.63
CA CYS A 111 3.98 4.34 -27.23
C CYS A 111 3.81 5.72 -27.91
N GLY A 112 4.75 6.11 -28.78
CA GLY A 112 4.68 7.34 -29.58
C GLY A 112 4.80 8.65 -28.80
N ILE A 113 5.10 8.61 -27.49
CA ILE A 113 5.13 9.82 -26.67
C ILE A 113 6.38 10.64 -26.94
N HIS A 114 6.23 11.97 -27.02
CA HIS A 114 7.36 12.89 -27.12
C HIS A 114 7.97 13.15 -25.74
N PHE A 115 9.29 13.11 -25.66
CA PHE A 115 10.02 13.33 -24.42
C PHE A 115 10.32 14.82 -24.24
N GLU A 116 9.95 15.37 -23.08
CA GLU A 116 10.14 16.78 -22.76
C GLU A 116 11.34 17.03 -21.85
N LYS A 117 11.65 16.07 -20.96
CA LYS A 117 12.71 16.20 -19.94
C LYS A 117 13.49 14.91 -19.74
N TYR A 118 14.76 15.06 -19.37
CA TYR A 118 15.72 14.01 -19.09
C TYR A 118 16.15 14.08 -17.62
N TYR A 119 16.13 12.95 -16.92
CA TYR A 119 16.55 12.86 -15.51
C TYR A 119 17.60 11.77 -15.33
N ASP A 120 18.72 12.13 -14.68
CA ASP A 120 19.87 11.25 -14.44
C ASP A 120 19.64 10.22 -13.32
N SER A 121 18.64 10.43 -12.46
CA SER A 121 18.30 9.52 -11.37
C SER A 121 16.82 9.60 -10.97
N PRO A 122 16.19 8.49 -10.55
CA PRO A 122 14.87 8.54 -9.95
C PRO A 122 14.93 9.36 -8.64
N PRO A 123 14.02 10.32 -8.41
CA PRO A 123 14.08 11.21 -7.24
C PRO A 123 13.72 10.54 -5.92
N TYR A 124 13.55 9.20 -5.92
CA TYR A 124 13.20 8.42 -4.74
C TYR A 124 14.14 7.21 -4.64
N ILE A 125 15.33 7.45 -4.09
CA ILE A 125 16.12 6.43 -3.39
C ILE A 125 16.22 6.90 -1.94
#